data_AF-A0A3M0W441-F1
#
_entry.id   AF-A0A3M0W441-F1
#
_cell.length_a   1.000
_cell.length_b   1.000
_cell.length_c   1.000
_cell.angle_alpha   90.00
_cell.angle_beta   90.00
_cell.angle_gamma   90.00
#
_symmetry.space_group_name_H-M   'P 1'
#
loop_
_entity.id
_entity.type
_entity.pdbx_description
1 polymer ?
#
loop_
_entity_poly.entity_id
_entity_poly.type
_entity_poly.pdbx_seq_one_letter_code
_entity_poly.pdbx_strand_id
1 'polypeptide(L)'
;MALLRTQRALQLSKSLVKAHHSIRSISASSHSWAESDATAKAETTADEASIVVHEQRPNKSLESRRAKHQPDYSAHIDHGTSRFSPVPIRVMDGSEPGDITPAAVLSGAPVDLQARTVRIYKPTKPATQSGTWGAHVWRLDWDPLPRGGRWENPLMGWQSSGDFVQAIHLDFKTKEDAVTFAQKQGYEYYVQEPQKRRFVPKAYANNFVHEPGPLKHIKTK
;
A
#
# COMPACT_ATOMS: atom_id res chain seq x y z
N MET A 1 -0.79 -56.75 -35.86
CA MET A 1 -2.07 -56.43 -35.20
C MET A 1 -2.12 -54.94 -34.93
N ALA A 2 -3.01 -54.25 -35.65
CA ALA A 2 -3.32 -52.85 -35.46
C ALA A 2 -4.07 -52.64 -34.14
N LEU A 3 -3.94 -51.47 -33.51
CA LEU A 3 -5.01 -50.80 -32.76
C LEU A 3 -4.63 -49.35 -32.39
N LEU A 4 -5.11 -48.45 -33.25
CA LEU A 4 -5.73 -47.15 -32.99
C LEU A 4 -5.09 -46.16 -32.00
N ARG A 5 -4.42 -45.17 -32.61
CA ARG A 5 -4.08 -43.85 -32.07
C ARG A 5 -5.36 -42.99 -31.98
N THR A 6 -5.93 -42.84 -30.78
CA THR A 6 -7.05 -41.93 -30.54
C THR A 6 -6.54 -40.49 -30.43
N GLN A 7 -6.81 -39.68 -31.45
CA GLN A 7 -6.64 -38.23 -31.39
C GLN A 7 -7.81 -37.64 -30.60
N ARG A 8 -7.54 -37.01 -29.46
CA ARG A 8 -8.53 -36.25 -28.70
C ARG A 8 -8.30 -34.77 -29.02
N ALA A 9 -9.19 -34.19 -29.82
CA ALA A 9 -9.17 -32.77 -30.13
C ALA A 9 -9.48 -31.96 -28.85
N LEU A 10 -8.56 -31.08 -28.46
CA LEU A 10 -8.79 -30.09 -27.41
C LEU A 10 -9.68 -28.99 -27.97
N GLN A 11 -10.93 -28.94 -27.51
CA GLN A 11 -11.83 -27.82 -27.76
C GLN A 11 -11.39 -26.62 -26.91
N LEU A 12 -10.96 -25.54 -27.55
CA LEU A 12 -10.77 -24.24 -26.91
C LEU A 12 -12.15 -23.64 -26.59
N SER A 13 -12.58 -23.72 -25.33
CA SER A 13 -13.69 -22.93 -24.82
C SER A 13 -13.25 -21.46 -24.71
N LYS A 14 -13.76 -20.59 -25.59
CA LYS A 14 -13.61 -19.14 -25.44
C LYS A 14 -14.39 -18.69 -24.21
N SER A 15 -13.69 -18.33 -23.13
CA SER A 15 -14.31 -17.65 -22.00
C SER A 15 -14.66 -16.22 -22.41
N LEU A 16 -15.96 -15.91 -22.39
CA LEU A 16 -16.47 -14.54 -22.53
C LEU A 16 -16.07 -13.76 -21.27
N VAL A 17 -14.98 -12.99 -21.35
CA VAL A 17 -14.66 -11.97 -20.35
C VAL A 17 -15.70 -10.86 -20.48
N LYS A 18 -16.65 -10.81 -19.54
CA LYS A 18 -17.54 -9.66 -19.39
C LYS A 18 -16.69 -8.46 -18.96
N ALA A 19 -16.56 -7.47 -19.84
CA ALA A 19 -16.00 -6.18 -19.48
C ALA A 19 -16.94 -5.51 -18.46
N HIS A 20 -16.54 -5.44 -17.20
CA HIS A 20 -17.19 -4.60 -16.20
C HIS A 20 -16.95 -3.14 -16.61
N HIS A 21 -17.97 -2.54 -17.23
CA HIS A 21 -17.98 -1.10 -17.46
C HIS A 21 -18.22 -0.42 -16.12
N SER A 22 -17.18 0.25 -15.60
CA SER A 22 -17.30 1.19 -14.49
C SER A 22 -18.11 2.39 -14.97
N ILE A 23 -19.43 2.37 -14.76
CA ILE A 23 -20.26 3.56 -14.88
C ILE A 23 -19.91 4.44 -13.68
N ARG A 24 -18.94 5.33 -13.84
CA ARG A 24 -18.85 6.52 -12.98
C ARG A 24 -19.99 7.43 -13.42
N SER A 25 -21.09 7.41 -12.68
CA SER A 25 -22.09 8.47 -12.78
C SER A 25 -21.42 9.77 -12.38
N ILE A 26 -21.20 10.63 -13.37
CA ILE A 26 -20.94 12.04 -13.11
C ILE A 26 -22.26 12.57 -12.58
N SER A 27 -22.35 12.81 -11.26
CA SER A 27 -23.41 13.63 -10.70
C SER A 27 -23.20 15.04 -11.23
N ALA A 28 -23.79 15.33 -12.39
CA ALA A 28 -23.97 16.69 -12.85
C ALA A 28 -24.98 17.32 -11.89
N SER A 29 -24.50 18.08 -10.92
CA SER A 29 -25.33 19.01 -10.17
C SER A 29 -25.80 20.08 -11.15
N SER A 30 -26.95 19.87 -11.77
CA SER A 30 -27.66 20.94 -12.46
C SER A 30 -28.12 21.94 -11.41
N HIS A 31 -27.47 23.11 -11.36
CA HIS A 31 -28.10 24.31 -10.80
C HIS A 31 -29.32 24.63 -11.67
N SER A 32 -30.49 24.13 -11.28
CA SER A 32 -31.74 24.67 -11.78
C SER A 32 -31.98 25.99 -11.06
N TRP A 33 -31.87 27.10 -11.79
CA TRP A 33 -32.53 28.34 -11.40
C TRP A 33 -34.04 28.05 -11.35
N ALA A 34 -34.57 27.91 -10.15
CA ALA A 34 -36.01 27.82 -9.94
C ALA A 34 -36.56 29.25 -9.90
N GLU A 35 -37.44 29.54 -10.87
CA GLU A 35 -38.29 30.71 -10.92
C GLU A 35 -39.26 30.65 -9.73
N SER A 36 -39.28 31.71 -8.91
CA SER A 36 -40.03 31.77 -7.67
C SER A 36 -41.40 32.41 -7.88
N ASP A 37 -42.45 31.60 -7.90
CA ASP A 37 -43.82 32.08 -7.67
C ASP A 37 -44.11 32.19 -6.18
N ALA A 38 -44.52 33.39 -5.78
CA ALA A 38 -44.80 33.79 -4.42
C ALA A 38 -46.07 33.14 -3.85
N THR A 39 -46.01 32.60 -2.64
CA THR A 39 -46.86 32.96 -1.47
C THR A 39 -46.75 31.93 -0.34
N ALA A 40 -45.90 32.22 0.65
CA ALA A 40 -46.07 31.74 2.01
C ALA A 40 -45.35 32.70 2.96
N LYS A 41 -46.12 33.39 3.80
CA LYS A 41 -45.61 34.23 4.88
C LYS A 41 -45.19 33.32 6.03
N ALA A 42 -43.94 33.42 6.47
CA ALA A 42 -43.51 33.05 7.82
C ALA A 42 -42.26 33.87 8.18
N GLU A 43 -42.25 34.34 9.42
CA GLU A 43 -41.49 35.48 9.91
C GLU A 43 -40.00 35.18 10.12
N THR A 44 -39.18 36.18 9.83
CA THR A 44 -37.74 36.18 10.04
C THR A 44 -37.44 36.19 11.55
N THR A 45 -36.89 35.10 12.06
CA THR A 45 -36.10 35.13 13.30
C THR A 45 -34.65 34.87 12.91
N ALA A 46 -33.83 35.90 13.10
CA ALA A 46 -32.39 35.80 13.00
C ALA A 46 -31.91 35.08 14.25
N ASP A 47 -31.47 33.84 14.10
CA ASP A 47 -30.41 33.18 14.87
C ASP A 47 -30.27 31.74 14.34
N GLU A 48 -29.07 31.18 14.46
CA GLU A 48 -28.74 29.78 14.12
C GLU A 48 -28.37 29.46 12.66
N ALA A 49 -27.37 30.17 12.12
CA ALA A 49 -26.47 29.54 11.15
C ALA A 49 -25.48 28.60 11.88
N SER A 50 -25.99 27.56 12.54
CA SER A 50 -25.14 26.45 12.98
C SER A 50 -24.81 25.62 11.75
N ILE A 51 -23.53 25.56 11.36
CA ILE A 51 -23.03 24.51 10.47
C ILE A 51 -23.46 23.19 11.10
N VAL A 52 -24.45 22.52 10.49
CA VAL A 52 -24.86 21.19 10.88
C VAL A 52 -23.71 20.27 10.50
N VAL A 53 -22.75 20.11 11.42
CA VAL A 53 -21.78 19.02 11.38
C VAL A 53 -22.64 17.77 11.54
N HIS A 54 -22.98 17.16 10.42
CA HIS A 54 -23.63 15.86 10.42
C HIS A 54 -22.60 14.88 10.99
N GLU A 55 -22.63 14.65 12.31
CA GLU A 55 -21.91 13.58 12.98
C GLU A 55 -22.44 12.27 12.40
N GLN A 56 -21.78 11.77 11.35
CA GLN A 56 -21.95 10.41 10.90
C GLN A 56 -21.36 9.50 11.97
N ARG A 57 -22.16 9.17 12.98
CA ARG A 57 -21.79 8.15 13.95
C ARG A 57 -21.68 6.83 13.20
N PRO A 58 -20.50 6.18 13.20
CA PRO A 58 -20.33 4.94 12.47
C PRO A 58 -21.29 3.89 13.05
N ASN A 59 -22.09 3.30 12.16
CA ASN A 59 -22.97 2.21 12.52
C ASN A 59 -22.10 0.97 12.79
N LYS A 60 -21.83 0.66 14.06
CA LYS A 60 -20.94 -0.46 14.48
C LYS A 60 -21.30 -1.81 13.84
N SER A 61 -22.57 -1.99 13.45
CA SER A 61 -23.06 -3.19 12.73
C SER A 61 -22.65 -3.28 11.26
N LEU A 62 -22.32 -2.15 10.62
CA LEU A 62 -21.79 -2.11 9.25
C LEU A 62 -20.29 -2.40 9.24
N GLU A 63 -19.54 -1.84 10.20
CA GLU A 63 -18.10 -2.12 10.36
C GLU A 63 -17.82 -3.61 10.58
N SER A 64 -18.63 -4.28 11.42
CA SER A 64 -18.50 -5.72 11.67
C SER A 64 -18.82 -6.60 10.46
N ARG A 65 -19.58 -6.08 9.48
CA ARG A 65 -19.97 -6.79 8.25
C ARG A 65 -19.00 -6.55 7.09
N ARG A 66 -18.16 -5.52 7.18
CA ARG A 66 -17.19 -5.20 6.15
C ARG A 66 -16.05 -6.21 6.21
N ALA A 67 -15.72 -6.81 5.06
CA ALA A 67 -14.57 -7.70 5.01
C ALA A 67 -13.29 -6.89 5.31
N LYS A 68 -12.36 -7.48 6.07
CA LYS A 68 -11.12 -6.81 6.54
C LYS A 68 -10.28 -6.15 5.43
N HIS A 69 -10.45 -6.56 4.18
CA HIS A 69 -9.68 -6.11 3.02
C HIS A 69 -10.49 -5.25 2.04
N GLN A 70 -11.74 -4.88 2.35
CA GLN A 70 -12.53 -4.03 1.47
C GLN A 70 -12.19 -2.55 1.73
N PRO A 71 -11.91 -1.75 0.68
CA PRO A 71 -11.61 -0.32 0.82
C PRO A 71 -12.81 0.49 1.32
N ASP A 72 -12.53 1.62 1.96
CA ASP A 72 -13.56 2.49 2.53
C ASP A 72 -14.03 3.51 1.51
N TYR A 73 -15.09 3.19 0.78
CA TYR A 73 -15.65 4.12 -0.19
C TYR A 73 -16.39 5.31 0.45
N SER A 74 -16.67 5.26 1.75
CA SER A 74 -17.28 6.36 2.51
C SER A 74 -16.26 7.30 3.16
N ALA A 75 -14.96 6.96 3.11
CA ALA A 75 -13.92 7.81 3.67
C ALA A 75 -13.90 9.19 3.01
N HIS A 76 -13.64 10.23 3.81
CA HIS A 76 -13.45 11.58 3.31
C HIS A 76 -12.22 11.60 2.37
N ILE A 77 -12.44 11.94 1.10
CA ILE A 77 -11.36 12.07 0.12
C ILE A 77 -10.88 13.50 0.15
N ASP A 78 -9.64 13.72 0.60
CA ASP A 78 -9.01 15.03 0.52
C ASP A 78 -8.88 15.47 -0.93
N HIS A 79 -9.11 16.75 -1.22
CA HIS A 79 -8.91 17.27 -2.58
C HIS A 79 -7.43 17.25 -3.05
N GLY A 80 -6.49 17.04 -2.12
CA GLY A 80 -5.08 16.80 -2.40
C GLY A 80 -4.73 15.36 -2.80
N THR A 81 -5.71 14.46 -2.80
CA THR A 81 -5.55 13.05 -3.15
C THR A 81 -5.22 12.87 -4.64
N SER A 82 -4.12 12.17 -4.91
CA SER A 82 -3.74 11.78 -6.26
C SER A 82 -4.81 10.86 -6.87
N ARG A 83 -5.11 10.98 -8.16
CA ARG A 83 -6.05 10.08 -8.86
C ARG A 83 -5.57 8.62 -8.93
N PHE A 84 -4.32 8.39 -8.54
CA PHE A 84 -3.61 7.14 -8.73
C PHE A 84 -3.45 6.34 -7.44
N SER A 85 -3.67 6.97 -6.28
CA SER A 85 -3.61 6.30 -4.98
C SER A 85 -4.77 5.30 -4.83
N PRO A 86 -4.53 4.18 -4.14
CA PRO A 86 -5.61 3.30 -3.70
C PRO A 86 -6.49 4.01 -2.67
N VAL A 87 -7.71 3.51 -2.49
CA VAL A 87 -8.61 3.97 -1.42
C VAL A 87 -8.21 3.27 -0.12
N PRO A 88 -8.08 4.00 1.00
CA PRO A 88 -7.64 3.40 2.27
C PRO A 88 -8.65 2.38 2.81
N ILE A 89 -8.13 1.36 3.49
CA ILE A 89 -8.99 0.41 4.21
C ILE A 89 -9.58 1.07 5.46
N ARG A 90 -8.79 1.88 6.14
CA ARG A 90 -9.19 2.63 7.34
C ARG A 90 -8.53 3.99 7.31
N VAL A 91 -9.32 5.04 7.56
CA VAL A 91 -8.81 6.40 7.75
C VAL A 91 -8.82 6.71 9.24
N MET A 92 -7.74 7.32 9.74
CA MET A 92 -7.68 7.78 11.12
C MET A 92 -8.30 9.17 11.24
N ASP A 93 -9.48 9.24 11.87
CA ASP A 93 -10.23 10.50 12.04
C ASP A 93 -10.10 11.11 13.45
N GLY A 94 -9.25 10.52 14.30
CA GLY A 94 -9.05 10.98 15.69
C GLY A 94 -10.13 10.53 16.69
N SER A 95 -11.16 9.83 16.22
CA SER A 95 -12.19 9.18 17.05
C SER A 95 -11.74 7.86 17.69
N GLU A 96 -10.51 7.44 17.41
CA GLU A 96 -9.97 6.18 17.89
C GLU A 96 -9.71 6.21 19.41
N PRO A 97 -9.98 5.11 20.15
CA PRO A 97 -9.73 5.07 21.58
C PRO A 97 -8.23 5.12 21.86
N GLY A 98 -7.75 6.23 22.41
CA GLY A 98 -6.38 6.41 22.86
C GLY A 98 -6.21 7.70 23.66
N ASP A 99 -5.22 7.72 24.56
CA ASP A 99 -4.92 8.89 25.40
C ASP A 99 -4.30 10.05 24.60
N ILE A 100 -3.78 9.76 23.39
CA ILE A 100 -3.06 10.69 22.53
C ILE A 100 -3.70 10.68 21.15
N THR A 101 -3.99 11.87 20.60
CA THR A 101 -4.45 12.04 19.22
C THR A 101 -3.44 11.43 18.24
N PRO A 102 -3.88 10.59 17.28
CA PRO A 102 -2.97 10.00 16.31
C PRO A 102 -2.26 11.07 15.49
N ALA A 103 -0.99 10.83 15.17
CA ALA A 103 -0.17 11.77 14.39
C ALA A 103 -0.72 11.95 12.98
N ALA A 104 -1.44 10.96 12.45
CA ALA A 104 -2.12 10.99 11.17
C ALA A 104 -2.98 12.27 10.99
N VAL A 105 -3.81 12.58 11.98
CA VAL A 105 -4.75 13.72 11.97
C VAL A 105 -4.02 15.06 12.01
N LEU A 106 -2.86 15.11 12.69
CA LEU A 106 -2.10 16.36 12.90
C LEU A 106 -1.03 16.61 11.83
N SER A 107 -0.58 15.55 11.13
CA SER A 107 0.57 15.61 10.23
C SER A 107 0.37 16.50 9.00
N GLY A 108 -0.89 16.74 8.60
CA GLY A 108 -1.22 17.38 7.32
C GLY A 108 -0.84 16.54 6.09
N ALA A 109 -0.44 15.28 6.29
CA ALA A 109 -0.19 14.37 5.19
C ALA A 109 -1.51 14.00 4.50
N PRO A 110 -1.52 13.86 3.16
CA PRO A 110 -2.72 13.47 2.44
C PRO A 110 -3.16 12.06 2.87
N VAL A 111 -4.48 11.85 2.98
CA VAL A 111 -5.10 10.57 3.34
C VAL A 111 -4.63 9.40 2.47
N ASP A 112 -4.17 9.68 1.24
CA ASP A 112 -3.55 8.73 0.30
C ASP A 112 -2.44 7.87 0.90
N LEU A 113 -1.67 8.41 1.85
CA LEU A 113 -0.58 7.66 2.45
C LEU A 113 -1.09 6.56 3.38
N GLN A 114 -2.26 6.75 4.01
CA GLN A 114 -2.90 5.73 4.84
C GLN A 114 -3.41 4.56 3.99
N ALA A 115 -3.67 4.81 2.70
CA ALA A 115 -4.09 3.77 1.77
C ALA A 115 -2.95 2.89 1.25
N ARG A 116 -1.70 3.28 1.51
CA ARG A 116 -0.53 2.57 1.01
C ARG A 116 0.00 1.61 2.05
N THR A 117 0.42 0.45 1.55
CA THR A 117 1.18 -0.49 2.35
C THR A 117 2.64 -0.03 2.44
N VAL A 118 3.17 -0.14 3.65
CA VAL A 118 4.53 0.21 4.03
C VAL A 118 5.31 -1.06 4.34
N ARG A 119 6.52 -1.15 3.80
CA ARG A 119 7.46 -2.22 4.10
C ARG A 119 8.45 -1.79 5.17
N ILE A 120 8.45 -2.49 6.30
CA ILE A 120 9.46 -2.34 7.35
C ILE A 120 10.45 -3.50 7.24
N TYR A 121 11.72 -3.21 6.94
CA TYR A 121 12.73 -4.25 6.67
C TYR A 121 14.13 -3.78 7.03
N LYS A 122 15.09 -4.71 7.12
CA LYS A 122 16.51 -4.36 7.07
C LYS A 122 17.03 -4.55 5.65
N PRO A 123 17.73 -3.57 5.05
CA PRO A 123 18.34 -3.75 3.75
C PRO A 123 19.24 -4.98 3.71
N THR A 124 19.04 -5.83 2.70
CA THR A 124 19.86 -7.02 2.49
C THR A 124 21.28 -6.61 2.14
N LYS A 125 22.27 -7.35 2.65
CA LYS A 125 23.67 -7.17 2.26
C LYS A 125 23.80 -7.31 0.73
N PRO A 126 24.36 -6.31 0.02
CA PRO A 126 24.56 -6.43 -1.42
C PRO A 126 25.53 -7.57 -1.75
N ALA A 127 25.19 -8.40 -2.74
CA ALA A 127 26.04 -9.52 -3.16
C ALA A 127 27.35 -9.06 -3.81
N THR A 128 27.37 -7.84 -4.36
CA THR A 128 28.52 -7.22 -5.02
C THR A 128 29.59 -6.74 -4.04
N GLN A 129 29.25 -6.53 -2.76
CA GLN A 129 30.17 -5.98 -1.77
C GLN A 129 30.23 -6.82 -0.49
N SER A 130 31.40 -6.83 0.14
CA SER A 130 31.63 -7.53 1.40
C SER A 130 31.31 -6.70 2.64
N GLY A 131 31.00 -5.40 2.50
CA GLY A 131 30.57 -4.53 3.61
C GLY A 131 29.24 -4.98 4.24
N THR A 132 28.97 -4.54 5.47
CA THR A 132 27.70 -4.81 6.18
C THR A 132 27.03 -3.58 6.79
N TRP A 133 27.65 -2.40 6.68
CA TRP A 133 27.20 -1.18 7.34
C TRP A 133 25.72 -0.83 7.07
N GLY A 134 25.30 -0.88 5.80
CA GLY A 134 23.92 -0.55 5.42
C GLY A 134 22.85 -1.53 5.89
N ALA A 135 23.22 -2.72 6.38
CA ALA A 135 22.27 -3.76 6.80
C ALA A 135 21.88 -3.67 8.29
N HIS A 136 22.44 -2.72 9.05
CA HIS A 136 22.18 -2.61 10.49
C HIS A 136 20.90 -1.81 10.80
N VAL A 137 20.57 -0.86 9.95
CA VAL A 137 19.45 0.08 10.10
C VAL A 137 18.13 -0.57 9.68
N TRP A 138 17.05 -0.25 10.38
CA TRP A 138 15.69 -0.59 9.95
C TRP A 138 15.17 0.49 9.01
N ARG A 139 14.63 0.09 7.87
CA ARG A 139 14.10 0.99 6.86
C ARG A 139 12.61 0.79 6.70
N LEU A 140 11.91 1.91 6.55
CA LEU A 140 10.51 2.00 6.20
C LEU A 140 10.42 2.62 4.81
N ASP A 141 9.91 1.84 3.86
CA ASP A 141 9.66 2.27 2.47
C ASP A 141 8.17 2.08 2.13
N TRP A 142 7.65 2.93 1.25
CA TRP A 142 6.31 2.74 0.68
C TRP A 142 6.36 1.82 -0.53
N ASP A 143 5.34 0.99 -0.69
CA ASP A 143 5.17 0.23 -1.92
C ASP A 143 4.86 1.16 -3.10
N PRO A 144 5.42 0.87 -4.30
CA PRO A 144 5.21 1.70 -5.48
C PRO A 144 3.74 1.66 -5.92
N LEU A 145 3.23 2.80 -6.39
CA LEU A 145 1.85 2.85 -6.89
C LEU A 145 1.63 1.90 -8.07
N PRO A 146 0.51 1.16 -8.10
CA PRO A 146 0.17 0.30 -9.24
C PRO A 146 -0.12 1.11 -10.51
N ARG A 147 -0.64 2.33 -10.35
CA ARG A 147 -0.87 3.30 -11.42
C ARG A 147 -0.10 4.57 -11.10
N GLY A 148 0.55 5.19 -12.07
CA GLY A 148 1.30 6.43 -11.81
C GLY A 148 2.62 6.24 -11.05
N GLY A 149 3.14 5.01 -10.98
CA GLY A 149 4.48 4.72 -10.45
C GLY A 149 5.57 5.35 -11.32
N ARG A 150 5.98 4.67 -12.40
CA ARG A 150 6.94 5.20 -13.38
C ARG A 150 6.38 5.04 -14.80
N TRP A 151 6.53 6.07 -15.62
CA TRP A 151 6.23 6.02 -17.04
C TRP A 151 7.25 6.83 -17.83
N GLU A 152 7.38 6.50 -19.12
CA GLU A 152 8.26 7.22 -20.02
C GLU A 152 7.62 8.54 -20.47
N ASN A 153 8.36 9.63 -20.38
CA ASN A 153 7.95 10.93 -20.90
C ASN A 153 7.95 10.88 -22.44
N PRO A 154 6.81 11.12 -23.13
CA PRO A 154 6.73 11.01 -24.58
C PRO A 154 7.61 11.99 -25.36
N LEU A 155 8.08 13.08 -24.72
CA LEU A 155 8.93 14.07 -25.37
C LEU A 155 10.42 13.67 -25.32
N MET A 156 10.95 13.35 -24.13
CA MET A 156 12.39 13.17 -23.89
C MET A 156 12.80 11.73 -23.52
N GLY A 157 11.84 10.84 -23.25
CA GLY A 157 12.12 9.48 -22.78
C GLY A 157 12.49 9.35 -21.31
N TRP A 158 12.43 10.44 -20.53
CA TRP A 158 12.76 10.40 -19.09
C TRP A 158 11.71 9.66 -18.26
N GLN A 159 12.13 9.11 -17.13
CA GLN A 159 11.26 8.42 -16.18
C GLN A 159 10.45 9.42 -15.35
N SER A 160 9.23 9.72 -15.80
CA SER A 160 8.26 10.52 -15.07
C SER A 160 7.53 9.68 -14.01
N SER A 161 7.00 10.36 -12.99
CA SER A 161 6.27 9.73 -11.89
C SER A 161 5.23 10.70 -11.32
N GLY A 162 4.14 10.14 -10.80
CA GLY A 162 3.13 10.87 -10.03
C GLY A 162 3.18 10.55 -8.54
N ASP A 163 4.18 9.76 -8.13
CA ASP A 163 4.34 9.33 -6.75
C ASP A 163 5.27 10.29 -5.99
N PHE A 164 4.72 10.94 -4.96
CA PHE A 164 5.44 11.91 -4.14
C PHE A 164 6.31 11.28 -3.04
N VAL A 165 6.06 10.02 -2.63
CA VAL A 165 6.85 9.34 -1.57
C VAL A 165 7.90 8.37 -2.10
N GLN A 166 7.95 8.13 -3.41
CA GLN A 166 8.82 7.11 -4.02
C GLN A 166 10.32 7.23 -3.72
N ALA A 167 10.81 8.42 -3.40
CA ALA A 167 12.23 8.67 -3.11
C ALA A 167 12.50 8.75 -1.60
N ILE A 168 11.43 8.75 -0.79
CA ILE A 168 11.50 8.91 0.65
C ILE A 168 11.64 7.52 1.27
N HIS A 169 12.63 7.40 2.14
CA HIS A 169 12.81 6.25 3.01
C HIS A 169 13.12 6.78 4.41
N LEU A 170 12.59 6.11 5.42
CA LEU A 170 12.82 6.48 6.81
C LEU A 170 13.67 5.42 7.49
N ASP A 171 14.71 5.87 8.16
CA ASP A 171 15.69 5.01 8.82
C ASP A 171 15.44 5.05 10.35
N PHE A 172 15.34 3.86 10.95
CA PHE A 172 15.04 3.64 12.36
C PHE A 172 16.11 2.76 13.03
N LYS A 173 16.25 2.92 14.35
CA LYS A 173 17.19 2.13 15.16
C LYS A 173 16.65 0.74 15.46
N THR A 174 15.38 0.65 15.84
CA THR A 174 14.72 -0.61 16.23
C THR A 174 13.52 -0.92 15.34
N LYS A 175 13.05 -2.17 15.38
CA LYS A 175 11.85 -2.61 14.65
C LYS A 175 10.61 -1.95 15.24
N GLU A 176 10.60 -1.89 16.57
CA GLU A 176 9.52 -1.37 17.40
C GLU A 176 9.31 0.12 17.14
N ASP A 177 10.38 0.90 16.97
CA ASP A 177 10.29 2.32 16.62
C ASP A 177 9.63 2.53 15.25
N ALA A 178 10.00 1.71 14.25
CA ALA A 178 9.41 1.78 12.92
C ALA A 178 7.92 1.39 12.94
N VAL A 179 7.56 0.35 13.70
CA VAL A 179 6.18 -0.12 13.85
C VAL A 179 5.33 0.92 14.57
N THR A 180 5.82 1.48 15.67
CA THR A 180 5.09 2.51 16.42
C THR A 180 4.92 3.78 15.60
N PHE A 181 5.89 4.16 14.76
CA PHE A 181 5.74 5.25 13.80
C PHE A 181 4.63 4.98 12.78
N ALA A 182 4.65 3.80 12.15
CA ALA A 182 3.63 3.41 11.17
C ALA A 182 2.22 3.40 11.79
N GLN A 183 2.08 2.85 13.00
CA GLN A 183 0.82 2.83 13.74
C GLN A 183 0.31 4.23 14.10
N LYS A 184 1.19 5.14 14.53
CA LYS A 184 0.82 6.53 14.85
C LYS A 184 0.32 7.31 13.63
N GLN A 185 0.83 6.98 12.44
CA GLN A 185 0.44 7.61 11.17
C GLN A 185 -0.73 6.90 10.48
N GLY A 186 -1.17 5.74 11.00
CA GLY A 186 -2.26 4.97 10.38
C GLY A 186 -1.87 4.27 9.09
N TYR A 187 -0.56 4.02 8.86
CA TYR A 187 -0.11 3.31 7.68
C TYR A 187 -0.32 1.80 7.84
N GLU A 188 -0.85 1.14 6.81
CA GLU A 188 -0.82 -0.32 6.73
C GLU A 188 0.63 -0.75 6.55
N TYR A 189 1.11 -1.72 7.35
CA TYR A 189 2.50 -2.15 7.29
C TYR A 189 2.64 -3.67 7.33
N TYR A 190 3.71 -4.17 6.72
CA TYR A 190 4.22 -5.51 6.96
C TYR A 190 5.69 -5.47 7.34
N VAL A 191 6.08 -6.37 8.25
CA VAL A 191 7.46 -6.48 8.70
C VAL A 191 8.12 -7.65 8.00
N GLN A 192 9.17 -7.36 7.24
CA GLN A 192 10.05 -8.37 6.67
C GLN A 192 11.22 -8.62 7.62
N GLU A 193 11.31 -9.83 8.16
CA GLU A 193 12.40 -10.18 9.07
C GLU A 193 13.74 -10.32 8.32
N PRO A 194 14.86 -9.85 8.93
CA PRO A 194 16.16 -9.92 8.29
C PRO A 194 16.66 -11.36 8.18
N GLN A 195 17.02 -11.78 6.97
CA GLN A 195 17.63 -13.09 6.74
C GLN A 195 19.10 -13.09 7.15
N LYS A 196 19.37 -13.57 8.38
CA LYS A 196 20.73 -13.69 8.91
C LYS A 196 21.49 -14.84 8.25
N ARG A 197 22.75 -14.60 7.90
CA ARG A 197 23.64 -15.66 7.39
C ARG A 197 23.94 -16.65 8.51
N ARG A 198 23.78 -17.95 8.23
CA ARG A 198 24.21 -19.01 9.14
C ARG A 198 25.72 -18.96 9.34
N PHE A 199 26.16 -18.90 10.60
CA PHE A 199 27.56 -19.06 10.95
C PHE A 199 27.99 -20.51 10.71
N VAL A 200 29.08 -20.70 9.97
CA VAL A 200 29.67 -22.02 9.69
C VAL A 200 31.13 -21.96 10.08
N PRO A 201 31.64 -22.86 10.95
CA PRO A 201 33.04 -22.88 11.32
C PRO A 201 33.89 -23.19 10.07
N LYS A 202 34.87 -22.34 9.80
CA LYS A 202 35.79 -22.50 8.67
C LYS A 202 37.21 -22.68 9.21
N ALA A 203 37.77 -23.88 9.02
CA ALA A 203 39.17 -24.17 9.33
C ALA A 203 39.96 -24.35 8.04
N TYR A 204 41.10 -23.65 7.89
CA TYR A 204 41.94 -23.75 6.71
C TYR A 204 42.53 -25.16 6.52
N ALA A 205 42.77 -25.89 7.62
CA ALA A 205 43.22 -27.28 7.61
C ALA A 205 42.28 -28.22 6.85
N ASN A 206 40.98 -27.90 6.78
CA ASN A 206 39.98 -28.71 6.06
C ASN A 206 40.26 -28.78 4.54
N ASN A 207 41.08 -27.86 4.02
CA ASN A 207 41.50 -27.89 2.63
C ASN A 207 42.45 -29.07 2.34
N PHE A 208 43.12 -29.65 3.36
CA PHE A 208 44.17 -30.65 3.20
C PHE A 208 43.90 -31.97 3.94
N VAL A 209 42.64 -32.24 4.31
CA VAL A 209 42.26 -33.51 4.97
C VAL A 209 42.49 -34.67 4.01
N HIS A 210 43.09 -35.75 4.54
CA HIS A 210 43.30 -36.99 3.81
C HIS A 210 41.96 -37.68 3.51
N GLU A 211 41.66 -37.93 2.24
CA GLU A 211 40.52 -38.73 1.82
C GLU A 211 41.02 -40.14 1.48
N PRO A 212 40.53 -41.20 2.16
CA PRO A 212 41.03 -42.56 1.96
C PRO A 212 40.55 -43.21 0.64
N GLY A 213 39.61 -42.58 -0.06
CA GLY A 213 39.07 -43.06 -1.33
C GLY A 213 39.49 -42.19 -2.53
N PRO A 214 38.94 -42.46 -3.72
CA PRO A 214 39.16 -41.59 -4.87
C PRO A 214 38.64 -40.17 -4.59
N LEU A 215 39.46 -39.16 -4.90
CA LEU A 215 39.16 -37.76 -4.64
C LEU A 215 37.92 -37.30 -5.42
N LYS A 216 36.97 -36.63 -4.73
CA LYS A 216 35.75 -36.09 -5.37
C LYS A 216 36.02 -34.92 -6.32
N HIS A 217 36.94 -34.05 -5.94
CA HIS A 217 37.39 -32.90 -6.75
C HIS A 217 38.81 -32.51 -6.33
N ILE A 218 39.57 -31.95 -7.28
CA ILE A 218 40.89 -31.38 -6.98
C ILE A 218 40.67 -29.98 -6.40
N LYS A 219 41.09 -29.77 -5.15
CA LYS A 219 40.96 -28.48 -4.46
C LYS A 219 42.02 -27.50 -4.98
N THR A 220 41.59 -26.46 -5.68
CA THR A 220 42.45 -25.33 -6.09
C THR A 220 42.42 -24.21 -5.04
N LYS A 221 43.34 -23.25 -5.16
CA LYS A 221 43.39 -22.06 -4.30
C LYS A 221 42.54 -20.93 -4.85
#